data_AF-A0A842Y8D5-F1
#
_entry.id   AF-A0A842Y8D5-F1
#
_cell.length_a   1.000
_cell.length_b   1.000
_cell.length_c   1.000
_cell.angle_alpha   90.00
_cell.angle_beta   90.00
_cell.angle_gamma   90.00
#
_symmetry.space_group_name_H-M   'P 1'
#
loop_
_entity.id
_entity.type
_entity.pdbx_description
1 polymer ?
#
loop_
_entity_poly.entity_id
_entity_poly.type
_entity_poly.pdbx_seq_one_letter_code
_entity_poly.pdbx_strand_id
1 'polypeptide(L)'
;MSSEIENKFLFELKQAAVPLVELGLYDSPGEFIKDVTSDFIKHKIQFYKKQLKTFEKKYNMFFNALSKKLETGASIPEEDDWMEWEAADNMLKVWKMAAKETGISA
;
A
#
# COMPACT_ATOMS: atom_id res chain seq x y z
N MET A 1 -11.41 -1.70 -23.66
CA MET A 1 -12.58 -1.99 -22.81
C MET A 1 -13.81 -1.61 -23.60
N SER A 2 -14.90 -2.39 -23.60
CA SER A 2 -16.15 -1.95 -24.25
C SER A 2 -16.77 -0.83 -23.41
N SER A 3 -17.43 0.14 -24.06
CA SER A 3 -18.08 1.28 -23.40
C SER A 3 -19.12 0.86 -22.35
N GLU A 4 -19.76 -0.29 -22.53
CA GLU A 4 -20.71 -0.85 -21.56
C GLU A 4 -20.07 -1.23 -20.23
N ILE A 5 -18.84 -1.78 -20.25
CA ILE A 5 -18.13 -2.18 -19.02
C ILE A 5 -17.73 -0.94 -18.22
N GLU A 6 -17.22 0.08 -18.89
CA GLU A 6 -16.82 1.34 -18.25
C GLU A 6 -18.03 2.05 -17.61
N ASN A 7 -19.15 2.12 -18.34
CA ASN A 7 -20.39 2.72 -17.82
C ASN A 7 -20.95 1.98 -16.61
N LYS A 8 -20.92 0.64 -16.64
CA LYS A 8 -21.35 -0.18 -15.50
C LYS A 8 -20.49 0.07 -14.27
N PHE A 9 -19.16 0.12 -14.44
CA PHE A 9 -18.23 0.36 -13.34
C PHE A 9 -18.42 1.75 -12.71
N LEU A 10 -18.56 2.79 -13.53
CA LEU A 10 -18.82 4.16 -13.06
C LEU A 10 -20.15 4.24 -12.31
N PHE A 11 -21.17 3.52 -12.76
CA PHE A 11 -22.45 3.45 -12.08
C PHE A 11 -22.30 2.81 -10.68
N GLU A 12 -21.63 1.67 -10.57
CA GLU A 12 -21.42 0.96 -9.30
C GLU A 12 -20.65 1.82 -8.28
N LEU A 13 -19.57 2.48 -8.71
CA LEU A 13 -18.81 3.40 -7.84
C LEU A 13 -19.66 4.58 -7.36
N LYS A 14 -20.48 5.15 -8.24
CA LYS A 14 -21.38 6.23 -7.88
C LYS A 14 -22.40 5.77 -6.84
N GLN A 15 -23.03 4.61 -7.05
CA GLN A 15 -24.02 4.07 -6.11
C GLN A 15 -23.43 3.78 -4.72
N ALA A 16 -22.18 3.34 -4.64
CA ALA A 16 -21.49 3.16 -3.36
C ALA A 16 -21.32 4.47 -2.58
N ALA A 17 -21.16 5.60 -3.28
CA ALA A 17 -20.93 6.90 -2.66
C ALA A 17 -22.21 7.68 -2.34
N VAL A 18 -23.33 7.40 -3.02
CA VAL A 18 -24.61 8.15 -2.89
C VAL A 18 -25.06 8.28 -1.43
N PRO A 19 -25.12 7.22 -0.61
CA PRO A 19 -25.58 7.36 0.78
C PRO A 19 -24.70 8.30 1.60
N LEU A 20 -23.39 8.31 1.33
CA LEU A 20 -22.44 9.16 2.06
C LEU A 20 -22.62 10.64 1.72
N VAL A 21 -22.95 10.93 0.45
CA VAL A 21 -23.27 12.29 -0.01
C VAL A 21 -24.62 12.74 0.52
N GLU A 22 -25.64 11.89 0.47
CA GLU A 22 -26.98 12.20 0.98
C GLU A 22 -27.00 12.46 2.49
N LEU A 23 -26.12 11.79 3.25
CA LEU A 23 -25.90 12.05 4.67
C LEU A 23 -25.04 13.28 4.96
N GLY A 24 -24.54 13.97 3.92
CA GLY A 24 -23.67 15.14 4.07
C GLY A 24 -22.26 14.84 4.58
N LEU A 25 -21.79 13.59 4.44
CA LEU A 25 -20.44 13.19 4.86
C LEU A 25 -19.37 13.53 3.81
N TYR A 26 -19.77 13.68 2.55
CA TYR A 26 -18.92 14.07 1.42
C TYR A 26 -19.68 15.01 0.49
N ASP A 27 -19.00 15.98 -0.13
CA ASP A 27 -19.68 16.92 -1.02
C ASP A 27 -19.99 16.30 -2.39
N SER A 28 -19.26 15.24 -2.77
CA SER A 28 -19.51 14.50 -4.01
C SER A 28 -18.98 13.06 -4.00
N PRO A 29 -19.47 12.19 -4.90
CA PRO A 29 -18.88 10.86 -5.13
C PRO A 29 -17.39 10.92 -5.50
N GLY A 30 -16.97 11.96 -6.21
CA GLY A 30 -15.58 12.14 -6.63
C GLY A 30 -14.64 12.42 -5.46
N GLU A 31 -15.09 13.18 -4.46
CA GLU A 31 -14.32 13.41 -3.24
C GLU A 31 -14.21 12.16 -2.39
N PHE A 32 -15.31 11.42 -2.22
CA PHE A 32 -15.30 10.12 -1.55
C PHE A 32 -14.26 9.18 -2.16
N ILE A 33 -14.23 9.06 -3.49
CA ILE A 33 -13.27 8.18 -4.18
C ILE A 33 -11.83 8.65 -3.94
N LYS A 34 -11.55 9.96 -3.99
CA LYS A 34 -10.23 10.53 -3.72
C LYS A 34 -9.77 10.22 -2.30
N ASP A 35 -10.64 10.42 -1.32
CA ASP A 35 -10.31 10.22 0.09
C ASP A 35 -10.09 8.74 0.41
N VAL A 36 -10.95 7.85 -0.08
CA VAL A 36 -10.76 6.40 0.07
C VAL A 36 -9.46 5.93 -0.59
N THR A 37 -9.14 6.44 -1.77
CA THR A 37 -7.89 6.12 -2.47
C THR A 37 -6.67 6.60 -1.67
N SER A 38 -6.75 7.83 -1.15
CA SER A 38 -5.73 8.41 -0.26
C SER A 38 -5.51 7.56 0.98
N ASP A 39 -6.57 7.22 1.68
CA ASP A 39 -6.49 6.45 2.91
C ASP A 39 -5.98 5.04 2.65
N PHE A 40 -6.39 4.41 1.56
CA PHE A 40 -5.89 3.10 1.19
C PHE A 40 -4.38 3.11 0.93
N ILE A 41 -3.88 4.08 0.15
CA ILE A 41 -2.44 4.24 -0.13
C ILE A 41 -1.66 4.50 1.17
N LYS A 42 -2.13 5.43 2.00
CA LYS A 42 -1.49 5.74 3.30
C LYS A 42 -1.45 4.51 4.21
N HIS A 43 -2.55 3.76 4.31
CA HIS A 43 -2.59 2.54 5.11
C HIS A 43 -1.60 1.49 4.61
N LYS A 44 -1.50 1.27 3.29
CA LYS A 44 -0.51 0.34 2.73
C LYS A 44 0.92 0.77 3.02
N ILE A 45 1.24 2.06 2.89
CA ILE A 45 2.55 2.60 3.24
C ILE A 45 2.87 2.34 4.72
N GLN A 46 1.93 2.63 5.63
CA GLN A 46 2.14 2.41 7.07
C GLN A 46 2.27 0.92 7.40
N PHE A 47 1.50 0.06 6.74
CA PHE A 47 1.59 -1.39 6.89
C PHE A 47 3.00 -1.91 6.56
N TYR A 48 3.56 -1.54 5.40
CA TYR A 48 4.92 -1.96 5.04
C TYR A 48 5.99 -1.29 5.92
N LYS A 49 5.86 0.00 6.27
CA LYS A 49 6.76 0.65 7.26
C LYS A 49 6.79 -0.12 8.58
N LYS A 50 5.64 -0.60 9.07
CA LYS A 50 5.55 -1.41 10.29
C LYS A 50 6.21 -2.78 10.12
N GLN A 51 6.00 -3.45 9.00
CA GLN A 51 6.66 -4.74 8.71
C GLN A 51 8.18 -4.60 8.68
N LEU A 52 8.71 -3.59 7.97
CA LEU A 52 10.16 -3.33 7.94
C LEU A 52 10.72 -3.14 9.35
N LYS A 53 10.06 -2.33 10.19
CA LYS A 53 10.46 -2.14 11.59
C LYS A 53 10.43 -3.43 12.42
N THR A 54 9.49 -4.34 12.14
CA THR A 54 9.44 -5.65 12.81
C THR A 54 10.69 -6.46 12.48
N PHE A 55 11.10 -6.51 11.22
CA PHE A 55 12.31 -7.20 10.83
C PHE A 55 13.58 -6.52 11.34
N GLU A 56 13.67 -5.18 11.26
CA GLU A 56 14.77 -4.41 11.84
C GLU A 56 14.94 -4.72 13.33
N LYS A 57 13.84 -4.84 14.07
CA LYS A 57 13.86 -5.22 15.48
C LYS A 57 14.24 -6.69 15.70
N LYS A 58 13.74 -7.61 14.87
CA LYS A 58 14.03 -9.05 14.97
C LYS A 58 15.52 -9.34 14.77
N TYR A 59 16.14 -8.68 13.80
CA TYR A 59 17.56 -8.88 13.48
C TYR A 59 18.50 -7.87 14.13
N ASN A 60 17.97 -6.80 14.73
CA ASN A 60 18.73 -5.69 15.30
C ASN A 60 19.74 -5.08 14.31
N MET A 61 19.33 -4.96 13.05
CA MET A 61 20.13 -4.40 11.95
C MET A 61 19.22 -3.94 10.82
N PHE A 62 19.79 -3.25 9.82
CA PHE A 62 19.07 -2.87 8.61
C PHE A 62 19.12 -3.97 7.55
N PHE A 63 18.19 -3.92 6.59
CA PHE A 63 18.05 -4.93 5.53
C PHE A 63 19.35 -5.19 4.75
N ASN A 64 20.11 -4.13 4.43
CA ASN A 64 21.39 -4.26 3.72
C ASN A 64 22.46 -5.02 4.53
N ALA A 65 22.50 -4.80 5.85
CA ALA A 65 23.40 -5.49 6.76
C ALA A 65 23.00 -6.97 6.90
N LEU A 66 21.70 -7.27 6.97
CA LEU A 66 21.21 -8.65 6.96
C LEU A 66 21.57 -9.34 5.64
N SER A 67 21.29 -8.71 4.50
CA SER A 67 21.58 -9.25 3.17
C SER A 67 23.05 -9.66 3.04
N LYS A 68 23.96 -8.79 3.47
CA LYS A 68 25.40 -9.08 3.46
C LYS A 68 25.81 -10.18 4.45
N LYS A 69 25.15 -10.28 5.60
CA LYS A 69 25.39 -11.38 6.56
C LYS A 69 25.02 -12.73 5.91
N LEU A 70 23.87 -12.79 5.23
CA LEU A 70 23.35 -14.02 4.64
C LEU A 70 24.16 -14.52 3.43
N GLU A 71 24.94 -13.66 2.77
CA GLU A 71 25.90 -14.08 1.73
C GLU A 71 26.92 -15.13 2.21
N THR A 72 27.23 -15.12 3.52
CA THR A 72 28.15 -16.07 4.14
C THR A 72 27.50 -17.40 4.54
N GLY A 73 26.18 -17.51 4.32
CA GLY A 73 25.34 -18.64 4.71
C GLY A 73 24.11 -18.17 5.47
N ALA A 74 22.97 -18.76 5.15
CA ALA A 74 21.69 -18.50 5.77
C ALA A 74 21.01 -19.82 6.15
N SER A 75 20.31 -19.83 7.28
CA SER A 75 19.33 -20.88 7.54
C SER A 75 18.04 -20.63 6.74
N ILE A 76 17.28 -21.69 6.43
CA ILE A 76 16.00 -21.58 5.69
C ILE A 76 15.07 -20.50 6.30
N PRO A 77 14.86 -20.43 7.63
CA PRO A 77 14.04 -19.37 8.21
C PRO A 77 14.60 -17.96 7.99
N GLU A 78 15.92 -17.79 7.98
CA GLU A 78 16.54 -16.49 7.68
C GLU A 78 16.35 -16.10 6.21
N GLU A 79 16.38 -17.06 5.28
CA GLU A 79 16.05 -16.81 3.87
C GLU A 79 14.58 -16.43 3.69
N ASP A 80 13.67 -17.13 4.35
CA ASP A 80 12.23 -16.83 4.32
C ASP A 80 11.95 -15.40 4.83
N ASP A 81 12.49 -15.07 5.99
CA ASP A 81 12.38 -13.71 6.57
C ASP A 81 13.01 -12.66 5.65
N TRP A 82 14.14 -12.96 5.02
CA TRP A 82 14.81 -12.05 4.09
C TRP A 82 13.96 -11.79 2.85
N MET A 83 13.34 -12.83 2.27
CA MET A 83 12.44 -12.70 1.12
C MET A 83 11.22 -11.84 1.45
N GLU A 84 10.60 -12.07 2.61
CA GLU A 84 9.48 -11.25 3.08
C GLU A 84 9.88 -9.78 3.31
N TRP A 85 11.06 -9.56 3.88
CA TRP A 85 11.58 -8.22 4.10
C TRP A 85 11.85 -7.51 2.77
N GLU A 86 12.50 -8.17 1.80
CA GLU A 86 12.76 -7.61 0.48
C GLU A 86 11.45 -7.25 -0.23
N ALA A 87 10.47 -8.14 -0.20
CA ALA A 87 9.15 -7.90 -0.77
C ALA A 87 8.46 -6.68 -0.11
N ALA A 88 8.54 -6.56 1.21
CA ALA A 88 7.99 -5.42 1.93
C ALA A 88 8.66 -4.09 1.56
N ASP A 89 9.98 -4.07 1.37
CA ASP A 89 10.73 -2.87 0.99
C ASP A 89 10.38 -2.44 -0.44
N ASN A 90 10.30 -3.40 -1.36
CA ASN A 90 9.90 -3.15 -2.74
C ASN A 90 8.45 -2.65 -2.83
N MET A 91 7.53 -3.27 -2.11
CA MET A 91 6.14 -2.80 -2.07
C MET A 91 6.01 -1.41 -1.44
N LEU A 92 6.80 -1.09 -0.41
CA LEU A 92 6.82 0.26 0.16
C LEU A 92 7.24 1.31 -0.88
N LYS A 93 8.23 1.00 -1.73
CA LYS A 93 8.64 1.90 -2.83
C LYS A 93 7.51 2.10 -3.83
N VAL A 94 6.85 1.02 -4.26
CA VAL A 94 5.71 1.08 -5.19
C VAL A 94 4.57 1.92 -4.62
N TRP A 95 4.18 1.72 -3.36
CA TRP A 95 3.11 2.51 -2.75
C TRP A 95 3.48 3.99 -2.57
N LYS A 96 4.75 4.30 -2.26
CA LYS A 96 5.23 5.69 -2.24
C LYS A 96 5.18 6.34 -3.64
N MET A 97 5.45 5.58 -4.70
CA MET A 97 5.29 6.07 -6.07
C MET A 97 3.81 6.33 -6.38
N ALA A 98 2.92 5.39 -6.02
CA ALA A 98 1.48 5.57 -6.19
C ALA A 98 0.97 6.83 -5.46
N ALA A 99 1.45 7.11 -4.23
CA ALA A 99 1.13 8.33 -3.51
C ALA A 99 1.56 9.59 -4.30
N LYS A 100 2.78 9.58 -4.85
CA LYS A 100 3.30 10.69 -5.65
C LYS A 100 2.48 10.92 -6.92
N GLU A 101 2.15 9.86 -7.66
CA GLU A 101 1.40 9.94 -8.93
C GLU A 101 -0.05 10.41 -8.72
N THR A 102 -0.65 10.05 -7.59
CA THR A 102 -2.01 10.44 -7.23
C THR A 102 -2.09 11.80 -6.53
N GLY A 103 -0.96 12.48 -6.32
CA GLY A 103 -0.91 13.78 -5.63
C GLY A 103 -1.16 13.70 -4.12
N ILE A 104 -1.08 12.50 -3.54
CA ILE A 104 -1.33 12.25 -2.13
C ILE A 104 -0.01 12.38 -1.36
N SER A 105 0.04 13.28 -0.37
CA SER A 105 1.17 13.35 0.56
C SER A 105 1.15 12.15 1.52
N ALA A 106 2.23 11.36 1.56
CA ALA A 106 2.36 10.14 2.36
C ALA A 106 3.63 10.09 3.22
#